data_AF-A0A2R7R020-F1
#
_entry.id   AF-A0A2R7R020-F1
#
_cell.length_a   1.000
_cell.length_b   1.000
_cell.length_c   1.000
_cell.angle_alpha   90.00
_cell.angle_beta   90.00
_cell.angle_gamma   90.00
#
_symmetry.space_group_name_H-M   'P 1'
#
loop_
_entity.id
_entity.type
_entity.pdbx_description
1 polymer ?
#
loop_
_entity_poly.entity_id
_entity_poly.type
_entity_poly.pdbx_seq_one_letter_code
_entity_poly.pdbx_strand_id
1 'polypeptide(L)'
;MTELTDFHVFWGEAMAAAERHAASIEADGADDFAKQLYREYHEQGAPTPRRKWLAARLADAFPCMDAKPKWVGEPAWLYHQGQPMVFLHQFQVSLAAQHLIGHMSLGETVYVFGARHRLGPGRDGDWTDIYRMAVQTYEGDTVGEIPGPQG
;
A
#
# COMPACT_ATOMS: atom_id res chain seq x y z
N MET A 1 13.07 -27.68 -6.48
CA MET A 1 12.44 -26.65 -5.62
C MET A 1 10.95 -26.73 -5.89
N THR A 2 10.11 -26.90 -4.86
CA THR A 2 8.65 -26.94 -5.07
C THR A 2 8.16 -25.53 -5.41
N GLU A 3 7.06 -25.42 -6.16
CA GLU A 3 6.44 -24.14 -6.52
C GLU A 3 6.16 -23.27 -5.28
N LEU A 4 5.71 -23.90 -4.19
CA LEU A 4 5.48 -23.24 -2.90
C LEU A 4 6.77 -22.66 -2.29
N THR A 5 7.91 -23.35 -2.41
CA THR A 5 9.19 -22.82 -1.91
C THR A 5 9.69 -21.67 -2.79
N ASP A 6 9.47 -21.72 -4.10
CA ASP A 6 9.84 -20.63 -5.01
C ASP A 6 9.05 -19.35 -4.71
N PHE A 7 7.72 -19.48 -4.51
CA PHE A 7 6.86 -18.35 -4.19
C PHE A 7 7.26 -17.66 -2.89
N HIS A 8 7.54 -18.41 -1.81
CA HIS A 8 7.96 -17.80 -0.54
C HIS A 8 9.29 -17.03 -0.67
N VAL A 9 10.25 -17.58 -1.42
CA VAL A 9 11.53 -16.87 -1.66
C VAL A 9 11.30 -15.63 -2.53
N PHE A 10 10.45 -15.71 -3.54
CA PHE A 10 10.06 -14.56 -4.35
C PHE A 10 9.40 -13.47 -3.50
N TRP A 11 8.47 -13.86 -2.64
CA TRP A 11 7.74 -12.98 -1.76
C TRP A 11 8.68 -12.20 -0.84
N GLY A 12 9.60 -12.88 -0.16
CA GLY A 12 10.58 -12.21 0.71
C GLY A 12 11.47 -11.21 -0.03
N GLU A 13 11.86 -11.51 -1.28
CA GLU A 13 12.62 -10.54 -2.09
C GLU A 13 11.75 -9.36 -2.56
N ALA A 14 10.47 -9.59 -2.84
CA ALA A 14 9.54 -8.56 -3.24
C ALA A 14 9.21 -7.62 -2.06
N MET A 15 9.11 -8.13 -0.84
CA MET A 15 8.98 -7.32 0.39
C MET A 15 10.17 -6.39 0.56
N ALA A 16 11.39 -6.95 0.54
CA ALA A 16 12.61 -6.16 0.69
C ALA A 16 12.79 -5.11 -0.42
N ALA A 17 12.21 -5.34 -1.60
CA ALA A 17 12.18 -4.37 -2.68
C ALA A 17 11.13 -3.26 -2.41
N ALA A 18 9.92 -3.62 -1.95
CA ALA A 18 8.85 -2.68 -1.63
C ALA A 18 9.19 -1.75 -0.45
N GLU A 19 9.89 -2.24 0.57
CA GLU A 19 10.33 -1.45 1.74
C GLU A 19 11.17 -0.22 1.33
N ARG A 20 11.94 -0.31 0.24
CA ARG A 20 12.72 0.82 -0.31
C ARG A 20 11.83 1.97 -0.79
N HIS A 21 10.56 1.69 -1.00
CA HIS A 21 9.52 2.65 -1.38
C HIS A 21 8.63 3.06 -0.20
N ALA A 22 9.01 2.70 1.04
CA ALA A 22 8.18 2.88 2.22
C ALA A 22 6.81 2.21 2.05
N ALA A 23 6.78 1.03 1.42
CA ALA A 23 5.57 0.26 1.17
C ALA A 23 5.74 -1.17 1.67
N SER A 24 4.60 -1.84 1.89
CA SER A 24 4.55 -3.27 2.22
C SER A 24 3.67 -3.98 1.20
N ILE A 25 4.08 -5.20 0.83
CA ILE A 25 3.27 -6.12 0.02
C ILE A 25 2.55 -7.16 0.89
N GLU A 26 2.59 -7.01 2.21
CA GLU A 26 1.86 -7.84 3.18
C GLU A 26 0.71 -7.07 3.85
N ALA A 27 0.53 -5.79 3.49
CA ALA A 27 -0.59 -5.00 3.97
C ALA A 27 -1.91 -5.55 3.44
N ASP A 28 -3.00 -5.27 4.15
CA ASP A 28 -4.34 -5.67 3.75
C ASP A 28 -4.66 -5.21 2.31
N GLY A 29 -5.06 -6.18 1.48
CA GLY A 29 -5.36 -5.97 0.06
C GLY A 29 -4.16 -6.10 -0.90
N ALA A 30 -2.96 -6.39 -0.41
CA ALA A 30 -1.76 -6.58 -1.23
C ALA A 30 -1.70 -7.94 -1.96
N ASP A 31 -2.46 -8.94 -1.51
CA ASP A 31 -2.46 -10.31 -2.05
C ASP A 31 -2.60 -10.37 -3.57
N ASP A 32 -3.56 -9.63 -4.12
CA ASP A 32 -3.84 -9.64 -5.56
C ASP A 32 -2.69 -9.00 -6.34
N PHE A 33 -2.12 -7.92 -5.81
CA PHE A 33 -0.95 -7.27 -6.40
C PHE A 33 0.25 -8.21 -6.43
N ALA A 34 0.53 -8.90 -5.33
CA ALA A 34 1.69 -9.75 -5.23
C ALA A 34 1.55 -11.07 -6.00
N LYS A 35 0.34 -11.65 -6.07
CA LYS A 35 0.02 -12.76 -7.00
C LYS A 35 0.18 -12.33 -8.46
N GLN A 36 -0.21 -11.10 -8.80
CA GLN A 36 -0.03 -10.54 -10.14
C GLN A 36 1.47 -10.35 -10.46
N LEU A 37 2.24 -9.81 -9.51
CA LEU A 37 3.68 -9.62 -9.64
C LEU A 37 4.41 -10.96 -9.86
N TYR A 38 4.03 -12.01 -9.13
CA TYR A 38 4.60 -13.35 -9.32
C TYR A 38 4.26 -13.97 -10.68
N ARG A 39 3.02 -13.78 -11.15
CA ARG A 39 2.62 -14.21 -12.50
C ARG A 39 3.42 -13.50 -13.58
N GLU A 40 3.55 -12.17 -13.50
CA GLU A 40 4.36 -11.38 -14.44
C GLU A 40 5.82 -11.84 -14.49
N TYR A 41 6.40 -12.18 -13.35
CA TYR A 41 7.75 -12.71 -13.26
C TYR A 41 7.91 -14.02 -14.06
N HIS A 42 6.96 -14.95 -13.91
CA HIS A 42 6.99 -16.23 -14.63
C HIS A 42 6.66 -16.09 -16.12
N GLU A 43 5.72 -15.24 -16.48
CA GLU A 43 5.38 -14.94 -17.87
C GLU A 43 6.56 -14.36 -18.66
N GLN A 44 7.47 -13.66 -17.97
CA GLN A 44 8.72 -13.15 -18.53
C GLN A 44 9.87 -14.18 -18.53
N GLY A 45 9.58 -15.45 -18.22
CA GLY A 45 10.56 -16.52 -18.19
C GLY A 45 11.44 -16.52 -16.94
N ALA A 46 10.93 -16.03 -15.81
CA ALA A 46 11.63 -15.98 -14.51
C ALA A 46 13.00 -15.27 -14.60
N PRO A 47 13.03 -13.98 -14.99
CA PRO A 47 14.26 -13.25 -15.29
C PRO A 47 15.25 -13.22 -14.12
N THR A 48 16.54 -13.38 -14.43
CA THR A 48 17.63 -13.37 -13.45
C THR A 48 18.56 -12.17 -13.67
N PRO A 49 19.06 -11.51 -12.62
CA PRO A 49 18.77 -11.78 -11.19
C PRO A 49 17.41 -11.20 -10.74
N ARG A 50 16.63 -12.01 -10.02
CA ARG A 50 15.27 -11.70 -9.54
C ARG A 50 15.17 -10.37 -8.81
N ARG A 51 16.09 -10.08 -7.88
CA ARG A 51 16.16 -8.80 -7.15
C ARG A 51 16.25 -7.57 -8.06
N LYS A 52 16.98 -7.66 -9.17
CA LYS A 52 17.11 -6.54 -10.13
C LYS A 52 15.80 -6.34 -10.88
N TRP A 53 15.15 -7.43 -11.26
CA TRP A 53 13.84 -7.39 -11.89
C TRP A 53 12.79 -6.78 -10.95
N LEU A 54 12.73 -7.23 -9.69
CA LEU A 54 11.82 -6.70 -8.68
C LEU A 54 12.05 -5.21 -8.43
N ALA A 55 13.31 -4.79 -8.27
CA ALA A 55 13.64 -3.37 -8.09
C ALA A 55 13.20 -2.51 -9.27
N ALA A 56 13.38 -3.01 -10.51
CA ALA A 56 12.92 -2.30 -11.70
C ALA A 56 11.39 -2.26 -11.80
N ARG A 57 10.72 -3.38 -11.51
CA ARG A 57 9.26 -3.50 -11.62
C ARG A 57 8.51 -2.71 -10.56
N LEU A 58 9.09 -2.57 -9.36
CA LEU A 58 8.50 -1.84 -8.24
C LEU A 58 8.90 -0.36 -8.19
N ALA A 59 9.81 0.10 -9.05
CA ALA A 59 10.32 1.47 -9.06
C ALA A 59 9.21 2.53 -9.01
N ASP A 60 8.15 2.32 -9.79
CA ASP A 60 7.01 3.22 -9.92
C ASP A 60 5.69 2.62 -9.40
N ALA A 61 5.75 1.47 -8.71
CA ALA A 61 4.55 0.77 -8.25
C ALA A 61 3.86 1.46 -7.06
N PHE A 62 4.59 2.29 -6.32
CA PHE A 62 4.11 2.97 -5.10
C PHE A 62 4.13 4.50 -5.29
N PRO A 63 3.18 5.04 -6.07
CA PRO A 63 3.17 6.46 -6.41
C PRO A 63 2.91 7.34 -5.18
N CYS A 64 3.65 8.44 -5.10
CA CYS A 64 3.49 9.49 -4.09
C CYS A 64 3.19 10.83 -4.78
N MET A 65 2.32 11.66 -4.19
CA MET A 65 2.01 12.99 -4.71
C MET A 65 3.19 13.96 -4.59
N ASP A 66 3.94 13.87 -3.48
CA ASP A 66 5.10 14.73 -3.22
C ASP A 66 6.23 13.92 -2.56
N ALA A 67 6.17 13.73 -1.23
CA ALA A 67 7.12 12.92 -0.48
C ALA A 67 6.59 11.50 -0.22
N LYS A 68 7.51 10.56 0.03
CA LYS A 68 7.17 9.22 0.55
C LYS A 68 6.60 9.32 1.97
N PRO A 69 5.69 8.42 2.37
CA PRO A 69 5.22 8.36 3.75
C PRO A 69 6.38 8.03 4.69
N LYS A 70 6.40 8.70 5.84
CA LYS A 70 7.23 8.41 7.00
C LYS A 70 6.37 7.68 8.01
N TRP A 71 6.45 6.36 8.00
CA TRP A 71 5.72 5.49 8.92
C TRP A 71 6.23 5.65 10.35
N VAL A 72 5.32 5.49 11.32
CA VAL A 72 5.68 5.42 12.75
C VAL A 72 6.14 3.99 13.06
N GLY A 73 5.39 3.00 12.58
CA GLY A 73 5.75 1.58 12.66
C GLY A 73 5.99 0.97 11.28
N GLU A 74 5.53 -0.26 11.08
CA GLU A 74 5.65 -0.98 9.81
C GLU A 74 4.87 -0.26 8.68
N PRO A 75 5.36 -0.30 7.43
CA PRO A 75 4.64 0.27 6.30
C PRO A 75 3.27 -0.36 6.08
N ALA A 76 2.20 0.45 6.08
CA ALA A 76 0.82 0.00 5.86
C ALA A 76 0.24 0.60 4.58
N TRP A 77 0.91 0.35 3.45
CA TRP A 77 0.48 0.90 2.15
C TRP A 77 -0.90 0.36 1.76
N LEU A 78 -1.84 1.24 1.38
CA LEU A 78 -3.19 0.82 1.04
C LEU A 78 -3.30 0.36 -0.41
N TYR A 79 -4.14 -0.66 -0.62
CA TYR A 79 -4.44 -1.22 -1.94
C TYR A 79 -5.90 -1.03 -2.28
N HIS A 80 -6.20 -0.90 -3.58
CA HIS A 80 -7.56 -0.84 -4.10
C HIS A 80 -7.64 -1.57 -5.44
N GLN A 81 -8.62 -2.48 -5.58
CA GLN A 81 -8.78 -3.33 -6.78
C GLN A 81 -7.47 -4.03 -7.21
N GLY A 82 -6.73 -4.55 -6.22
CA GLY A 82 -5.48 -5.28 -6.42
C GLY A 82 -4.30 -4.41 -6.88
N GLN A 83 -4.38 -3.09 -6.73
CA GLN A 83 -3.31 -2.15 -7.08
C GLN A 83 -2.94 -1.26 -5.90
N PRO A 84 -1.66 -0.89 -5.72
CA PRO A 84 -1.26 0.10 -4.72
C PRO A 84 -1.96 1.44 -4.98
N MET A 85 -2.48 2.07 -3.92
CA MET A 85 -3.06 3.40 -4.01
C MET A 85 -1.96 4.47 -4.07
N VAL A 86 -2.30 5.67 -4.52
CA VAL A 86 -1.40 6.84 -4.51
C VAL A 86 -1.35 7.42 -3.10
N PHE A 87 -0.17 7.54 -2.53
CA PHE A 87 0.02 8.28 -1.29
C PHE A 87 -0.10 9.78 -1.54
N LEU A 88 -1.02 10.45 -0.84
CA LEU A 88 -1.31 11.87 -1.03
C LEU A 88 -0.65 12.73 0.05
N HIS A 89 -0.87 12.39 1.32
CA HIS A 89 -0.40 13.22 2.43
C HIS A 89 -0.36 12.45 3.74
N GLN A 90 0.43 12.94 4.70
CA GLN A 90 0.35 12.50 6.09
C GLN A 90 0.29 13.71 7.02
N PHE A 91 -0.41 13.56 8.15
CA PHE A 91 -0.42 14.57 9.20
C PHE A 91 -0.48 13.91 10.57
N GLN A 92 0.08 14.59 11.57
CA GLN A 92 0.03 14.15 12.95
C GLN A 92 -1.09 14.89 13.69
N VAL A 93 -1.95 14.13 14.37
CA VAL A 93 -3.02 14.68 15.20
C VAL A 93 -2.41 15.22 16.48
N SER A 94 -2.47 16.54 16.68
CA SER A 94 -1.83 17.18 17.82
C SER A 94 -2.49 16.78 19.14
N LEU A 95 -1.69 16.43 20.15
CA LEU A 95 -2.15 16.25 21.54
C LEU A 95 -2.76 17.52 22.15
N ALA A 96 -2.41 18.70 21.61
CA ALA A 96 -2.98 19.97 22.05
C ALA A 96 -4.41 20.20 21.53
N ALA A 97 -4.89 19.40 20.55
CA ALA A 97 -6.23 19.49 20.00
C ALA A 97 -7.27 18.81 20.92
N GLN A 98 -7.29 19.17 22.20
CA GLN A 98 -8.16 18.56 23.22
C GLN A 98 -9.65 18.67 22.86
N HIS A 99 -10.04 19.67 22.07
CA HIS A 99 -11.41 19.83 21.58
C HIS A 99 -11.87 18.70 20.61
N LEU A 100 -10.94 17.87 20.12
CA LEU A 100 -11.23 16.70 19.27
C LEU A 100 -11.31 15.39 20.04
N ILE A 101 -11.12 15.41 21.37
CA ILE A 101 -11.26 14.21 22.22
C ILE A 101 -12.67 13.64 22.04
N GLY A 102 -12.77 12.33 21.77
CA GLY A 102 -14.04 11.64 21.50
C GLY A 102 -14.50 11.70 20.05
N HIS A 103 -13.89 12.56 19.22
CA HIS A 103 -14.09 12.59 17.76
C HIS A 103 -12.92 11.97 17.00
N MET A 104 -11.72 12.02 17.57
CA MET A 104 -10.49 11.49 16.99
C MET A 104 -9.50 11.10 18.08
N SER A 105 -8.71 10.07 17.83
CA SER A 105 -7.60 9.69 18.69
C SER A 105 -6.44 10.67 18.49
N LEU A 106 -6.02 11.31 19.58
CA LEU A 106 -4.94 12.30 19.55
C LEU A 106 -3.57 11.62 19.56
N GLY A 107 -2.56 12.26 18.96
CA GLY A 107 -1.19 11.75 18.89
C GLY A 107 -0.93 10.77 17.75
N GLU A 108 -1.98 10.32 17.06
CA GLU A 108 -1.88 9.41 15.92
C GLU A 108 -1.35 10.11 14.66
N THR A 109 -0.76 9.33 13.77
CA THR A 109 -0.38 9.77 12.43
C THR A 109 -1.36 9.19 11.42
N VAL A 110 -1.99 10.07 10.63
CA VAL A 110 -2.95 9.70 9.59
C VAL A 110 -2.26 9.79 8.23
N TYR A 111 -2.42 8.75 7.42
CA TYR A 111 -1.90 8.65 6.06
C TYR A 111 -3.07 8.59 5.09
N VAL A 112 -3.11 9.50 4.12
CA VAL A 112 -4.19 9.63 3.15
C VAL A 112 -3.76 9.06 1.80
N PHE A 113 -4.58 8.17 1.26
CA PHE A 113 -4.37 7.54 -0.04
C PHE A 113 -5.54 7.81 -0.98
N GLY A 114 -5.26 7.90 -2.28
CA GLY A 114 -6.25 8.03 -3.34
C GLY A 114 -6.08 6.96 -4.41
N ALA A 115 -7.19 6.49 -4.99
CA ALA A 115 -7.17 5.60 -6.14
C ALA A 115 -8.38 5.83 -7.04
N ARG A 116 -8.28 5.34 -8.29
CA ARG A 116 -9.44 5.23 -9.16
C ARG A 116 -10.17 3.93 -8.87
N HIS A 117 -11.45 4.03 -8.58
CA HIS A 117 -12.37 2.91 -8.49
C HIS A 117 -13.08 2.72 -9.82
N ARG A 118 -12.90 1.56 -10.45
CA ARG A 118 -13.62 1.21 -11.69
C ARG A 118 -14.99 0.64 -11.34
N LEU A 119 -16.05 1.18 -11.95
CA LEU A 119 -17.45 0.79 -11.69
C LEU A 119 -17.92 -0.41 -12.53
N GLY A 120 -17.13 -0.87 -13.49
CA GLY A 120 -17.48 -2.01 -14.34
C GLY A 120 -16.30 -2.67 -15.06
N PRO A 121 -16.52 -3.84 -15.67
CA PRO A 121 -15.49 -4.53 -16.44
C PRO A 121 -15.28 -3.84 -17.80
N GLY A 122 -14.15 -3.16 -17.98
CA GLY A 122 -13.79 -2.54 -19.26
C GLY A 122 -12.68 -1.49 -19.13
N ARG A 123 -11.97 -1.21 -20.23
CA ARG A 123 -10.97 -0.11 -20.29
C ARG A 123 -11.61 1.28 -20.30
N ASP A 124 -12.86 1.38 -20.77
CA ASP A 124 -13.63 2.62 -20.91
C ASP A 124 -14.80 2.70 -19.91
N GLY A 125 -14.78 1.89 -18.85
CA GLY A 125 -15.80 1.94 -17.81
C GLY A 125 -15.72 3.24 -17.02
N ASP A 126 -16.87 3.75 -16.59
CA ASP A 126 -16.94 4.88 -15.67
C ASP A 126 -16.09 4.60 -14.42
N TRP A 127 -15.42 5.64 -13.93
CA TRP A 127 -14.58 5.58 -12.76
C TRP A 127 -14.93 6.71 -11.81
N THR A 128 -14.68 6.48 -10.53
CA THR A 128 -14.72 7.51 -9.49
C THR A 128 -13.41 7.51 -8.73
N ASP A 129 -13.05 8.65 -8.14
CA ASP A 129 -11.96 8.67 -7.16
C ASP A 129 -12.48 8.12 -5.83
N ILE A 130 -11.64 7.31 -5.16
CA ILE A 130 -11.84 6.84 -3.80
C ILE A 130 -10.64 7.26 -2.95
N TYR A 131 -10.92 7.69 -1.72
CA TYR A 131 -9.91 8.01 -0.73
C TYR A 131 -10.03 7.08 0.45
N ARG A 132 -8.88 6.65 0.98
CA ARG A 132 -8.79 5.78 2.15
C ARG A 132 -7.70 6.30 3.07
N MET A 133 -7.80 5.94 4.35
CA MET A 133 -6.85 6.35 5.37
C MET A 133 -6.32 5.13 6.11
N ALA A 134 -5.01 5.15 6.35
CA ALA A 134 -4.37 4.31 7.35
C ALA A 134 -4.02 5.19 8.54
N VAL A 135 -4.13 4.66 9.75
CA VAL A 135 -3.86 5.40 10.99
C VAL A 135 -2.89 4.61 11.83
N GLN A 136 -1.81 5.24 12.27
CA GLN A 136 -0.87 4.62 13.20
C GLN A 136 -0.87 5.33 14.55
N THR A 137 -0.90 4.55 15.61
CA THR A 137 -0.68 5.04 16.98
C THR A 137 0.73 5.60 17.12
N TYR A 138 1.01 6.28 18.24
CA TYR A 138 2.37 6.74 18.54
C TYR A 138 3.36 5.58 18.74
N GLU A 139 2.87 4.37 19.00
CA GLU A 139 3.67 3.14 19.13
C GLU A 139 3.94 2.47 17.78
N GLY A 140 3.28 2.94 16.71
CA GLY A 140 3.44 2.42 15.35
C GLY A 140 2.44 1.34 14.96
N ASP A 141 1.50 1.00 15.85
CA ASP A 141 0.44 0.04 15.54
C ASP A 141 -0.54 0.64 14.53
N THR A 142 -0.86 -0.13 13.49
CA THR A 142 -1.86 0.28 12.50
C THR A 142 -3.26 -0.01 13.02
N VAL A 143 -4.03 1.03 13.26
CA VAL A 143 -5.43 0.95 13.68
C VAL A 143 -6.28 0.80 12.42
N GLY A 144 -7.11 -0.24 12.37
CA GLY A 144 -7.81 -0.70 11.16
C GLY A 144 -8.54 0.40 10.38
N GLU A 145 -8.70 0.15 9.07
CA GLU A 145 -9.27 1.09 8.11
C GLU A 145 -10.57 1.72 8.60
N ILE A 146 -10.59 3.05 8.72
CA ILE A 146 -11.84 3.78 8.84
C ILE A 146 -12.43 3.83 7.43
N PRO A 147 -13.58 3.18 7.17
CA PRO A 147 -14.25 3.33 5.89
C PRO A 147 -14.53 4.83 5.71
N GLY A 148 -14.07 5.40 4.60
CA GLY A 148 -14.47 6.75 4.21
C GLY A 148 -16.00 6.86 4.20
N PRO A 149 -16.58 8.06 4.38
CA PRO A 149 -18.01 8.24 4.39
C PRO A 149 -18.60 7.63 3.11
N GLN A 150 -19.51 6.66 3.26
CA GLN A 150 -20.32 6.19 2.16
C GLN A 150 -21.29 7.32 1.82
N GLY A 151 -21.10 7.93 0.65
CA GLY A 151 -21.99 8.95 0.10
C GLY A 151 -23.35 8.40 -0.32
#